data_AF-A0AA95KFH8-F1
#
_entry.id   AF-A0AA95KFH8-F1
#
_cell.length_a   1.000
_cell.length_b   1.000
_cell.length_c   1.000
_cell.angle_alpha   90.00
_cell.angle_beta   90.00
_cell.angle_gamma   90.00
#
_symmetry.space_group_name_H-M   'P 1'
#
loop_
_entity.id
_entity.type
_entity.pdbx_description
1 polymer ?
#
loop_
_entity_poly.entity_id
_entity_poly.type
_entity_poly.pdbx_seq_one_letter_code
_entity_poly.pdbx_strand_id
1 'polypeptide(L)'
;MGAFFVAISGLVAQIMPSGRAANGAAAALVGGAYFVRGVGDAFGTPSADLTQVTSGWFSWFSPIGWGQRSRPFTVADPIPLLGLVAVSLLLALAVIGLRSKRDLGESLLAERAGRERAATGASSLLGLAWHQQRFILLGWCLFSGLLGGMAGGLGPVVTNVIGGNQSLRELIFRLVPGGRGELIDVFTTALLGIAGVLAAAAGVQVVLRLRTEEAEGRAELLLAAPRSPARWLGANLLLATVSTVMVAVVAGTAAAAGLAVSGVASGPPGLLIGAALAHVPAAVVFIAATAVAFSVIPRASIALGWGFLAVGLVLGQFGELMRLPAWLQDLSAFRHTAAMPVEAFDPIAALTMTGIALAGAGLAGFLLSKRDLAA
;
A
#
# COMPACT_ATOMS: atom_id res chain seq x y z
N MET A 1 -11.75 4.21 19.85
CA MET A 1 -11.30 3.80 18.50
C MET A 1 -11.10 2.30 18.36
N GLY A 2 -10.12 1.71 19.06
CA GLY A 2 -9.86 0.26 18.95
C GLY A 2 -11.11 -0.60 19.17
N ALA A 3 -11.85 -0.33 20.26
CA ALA A 3 -13.11 -1.04 20.57
C ALA A 3 -14.17 -0.94 19.45
N PHE A 4 -14.29 0.21 18.78
CA PHE A 4 -15.20 0.41 17.66
C PHE A 4 -14.85 -0.52 16.49
N PHE A 5 -13.56 -0.55 16.11
CA PHE A 5 -13.12 -1.39 15.00
C PHE A 5 -13.11 -2.88 15.35
N VAL A 6 -12.93 -3.24 16.62
CA VAL A 6 -13.15 -4.61 17.09
C VAL A 6 -14.63 -5.00 16.94
N ALA A 7 -15.56 -4.14 17.37
CA ALA A 7 -17.00 -4.41 17.28
C ALA A 7 -17.47 -4.52 15.82
N ILE A 8 -17.02 -3.61 14.94
CA ILE A 8 -17.38 -3.66 13.51
C ILE A 8 -16.76 -4.88 12.82
N SER A 9 -15.53 -5.24 13.16
CA SER A 9 -14.88 -6.47 12.63
C SER A 9 -15.62 -7.71 13.10
N GLY A 10 -16.09 -7.73 14.35
CA GLY A 10 -16.96 -8.78 14.87
C GLY A 10 -18.26 -8.90 14.08
N LEU A 11 -18.89 -7.77 13.72
CA LEU A 11 -20.12 -7.76 12.91
C LEU A 11 -19.86 -8.29 11.51
N VAL A 12 -18.79 -7.81 10.86
CA VAL A 12 -18.36 -8.29 9.55
C VAL A 12 -18.06 -9.79 9.58
N ALA A 13 -17.45 -10.30 10.64
CA ALA A 13 -17.18 -11.72 10.81
C ALA A 13 -18.45 -12.58 10.93
N GLN A 14 -19.57 -12.03 11.44
CA GLN A 14 -20.86 -12.75 11.41
C GLN A 14 -21.45 -12.83 10.00
N ILE A 15 -21.19 -11.81 9.17
CA ILE A 15 -21.75 -11.67 7.83
C ILE A 15 -20.97 -12.49 6.80
N MET A 16 -19.64 -12.46 6.90
CA MET A 16 -18.75 -12.99 5.86
C MET A 16 -18.61 -14.52 5.92
N PRO A 17 -18.49 -15.18 4.75
CA PRO A 17 -18.40 -16.64 4.66
C PRO A 17 -17.05 -17.22 5.08
N SER A 18 -16.00 -16.39 5.15
CA SER A 18 -14.66 -16.84 5.56
C SER A 18 -13.95 -15.79 6.39
N GLY A 19 -13.03 -16.25 7.25
CA GLY A 19 -12.17 -15.36 8.03
C GLY A 19 -11.30 -14.46 7.14
N ARG A 20 -10.91 -14.93 5.95
CA ARG A 20 -10.18 -14.12 4.96
C ARG A 20 -11.04 -12.97 4.42
N ALA A 21 -12.29 -13.25 4.06
CA ALA A 21 -13.22 -12.22 3.60
C ALA A 21 -13.53 -11.22 4.72
N ALA A 22 -13.72 -11.70 5.96
CA ALA A 22 -13.94 -10.86 7.12
C ALA A 22 -12.77 -9.91 7.39
N ASN A 23 -11.54 -10.43 7.41
CA ASN A 23 -10.33 -9.63 7.61
C ASN A 23 -10.13 -8.60 6.49
N GLY A 24 -10.36 -8.98 5.23
CA GLY A 24 -10.27 -8.07 4.09
C GLY A 24 -11.29 -6.92 4.17
N ALA A 25 -12.54 -7.23 4.51
CA ALA A 25 -13.58 -6.23 4.67
C ALA A 25 -13.32 -5.32 5.89
N ALA A 26 -12.85 -5.87 7.01
CA ALA A 26 -12.45 -5.09 8.19
C ALA A 26 -11.32 -4.11 7.87
N ALA A 27 -10.28 -4.56 7.17
CA ALA A 27 -9.18 -3.70 6.72
C ALA A 27 -9.67 -2.61 5.77
N ALA A 28 -10.57 -2.93 4.83
CA ALA A 28 -11.17 -1.97 3.92
C ALA A 28 -12.02 -0.92 4.65
N LEU A 29 -12.74 -1.29 5.71
CA LEU A 29 -13.50 -0.35 6.54
C LEU A 29 -12.59 0.63 7.29
N VAL A 30 -11.46 0.15 7.83
CA VAL A 30 -10.46 1.02 8.47
C VAL A 30 -9.86 2.00 7.45
N GLY A 31 -9.43 1.48 6.29
CA GLY A 31 -8.87 2.30 5.21
C GLY A 31 -9.87 3.32 4.67
N GLY A 32 -11.12 2.90 4.46
CA GLY A 32 -12.22 3.77 4.03
C GLY A 32 -12.53 4.85 5.06
N ALA A 33 -12.58 4.51 6.35
CA ALA A 33 -12.74 5.49 7.42
C ALA A 33 -11.59 6.51 7.42
N TYR A 34 -10.35 6.08 7.21
CA TYR A 34 -9.20 7.00 7.13
C TYR A 34 -9.30 7.91 5.90
N PHE A 35 -9.71 7.36 4.76
CA PHE A 35 -9.89 8.13 3.51
C PHE A 35 -10.99 9.20 3.65
N VAL A 36 -12.17 8.82 4.15
CA VAL A 36 -13.30 9.74 4.40
C VAL A 36 -12.89 10.87 5.35
N ARG A 37 -12.08 10.57 6.37
CA ARG A 37 -11.48 11.58 7.25
C ARG A 37 -10.56 12.51 6.47
N GLY A 38 -9.64 11.97 5.67
CA GLY A 38 -8.72 12.77 4.86
C GLY A 38 -9.45 13.72 3.92
N VAL A 39 -10.52 13.26 3.28
CA VAL A 39 -11.41 14.11 2.46
C VAL A 39 -12.03 15.22 3.32
N GLY A 40 -12.57 14.89 4.48
CA GLY A 40 -13.14 15.89 5.38
C GLY A 40 -12.13 16.90 5.89
N ASP A 41 -10.88 16.50 6.13
CA ASP A 41 -9.81 17.43 6.51
C ASP A 41 -9.38 18.32 5.35
N ALA A 42 -9.31 17.78 4.12
CA ALA A 42 -8.97 18.54 2.91
C ALA A 42 -10.01 19.61 2.57
N PHE A 43 -11.30 19.33 2.82
CA PHE A 43 -12.39 20.30 2.72
C PHE A 43 -12.62 21.10 4.02
N GLY A 44 -11.74 20.95 5.01
CA GLY A 44 -11.81 21.67 6.27
C GLY A 44 -11.36 23.13 6.13
N THR A 45 -11.83 23.97 7.04
CA THR A 45 -11.37 25.36 7.14
C THR A 45 -10.23 25.46 8.15
N PRO A 46 -9.02 25.91 7.75
CA PRO A 46 -7.94 26.18 8.69
C PRO A 46 -8.32 27.31 9.65
N SER A 47 -7.91 27.22 10.92
CA SER A 47 -7.98 28.34 11.86
C SER A 47 -7.04 29.46 11.41
N ALA A 48 -7.34 30.71 11.79
CA ALA A 48 -6.52 31.88 11.46
C ALA A 48 -5.03 31.72 11.86
N ASP A 49 -4.76 31.00 12.96
CA ASP A 49 -3.41 30.78 13.47
C ASP A 49 -2.69 29.58 12.82
N LEU A 50 -3.31 28.89 11.85
CA LEU A 50 -2.84 27.66 11.19
C LEU A 50 -2.50 26.49 12.14
N THR A 51 -2.84 26.59 13.43
CA THR A 51 -2.61 25.54 14.44
C THR A 51 -3.70 24.49 14.45
N GLN A 52 -4.87 24.77 13.84
CA GLN A 52 -6.01 23.87 13.79
C GLN A 52 -6.65 23.85 12.41
N VAL A 53 -7.26 22.72 12.05
CA VAL A 53 -8.16 22.62 10.90
C VAL A 53 -9.50 22.14 11.42
N THR A 54 -10.55 22.92 11.21
CA THR A 54 -11.91 22.44 11.44
C THR A 54 -12.31 21.63 10.22
N SER A 55 -12.18 20.30 10.33
CA SER A 55 -12.57 19.38 9.27
C SER A 55 -14.00 19.63 8.82
N GLY A 56 -14.25 19.49 7.52
CA GLY A 56 -15.57 19.57 6.91
C GLY A 56 -16.52 18.48 7.38
N TRP A 57 -17.77 18.54 6.93
CA TRP A 57 -18.84 17.66 7.39
C TRP A 57 -18.56 16.17 7.10
N PHE A 58 -17.81 15.85 6.04
CA PHE A 58 -17.43 14.47 5.69
C PHE A 58 -16.68 13.72 6.80
N SER A 59 -15.89 14.41 7.63
CA SER A 59 -15.19 13.77 8.76
C SER A 59 -16.17 13.23 9.82
N TRP A 60 -17.45 13.60 9.80
CA TRP A 60 -18.49 12.98 10.65
C TRP A 60 -18.81 11.54 10.26
N PHE A 61 -18.55 11.11 9.03
CA PHE A 61 -18.74 9.71 8.63
C PHE A 61 -17.55 8.82 8.96
N SER A 62 -16.44 9.42 9.41
CA SER A 62 -15.28 8.67 9.83
C SER A 62 -15.25 8.51 11.35
N PRO A 63 -15.34 7.27 11.87
CA PRO A 63 -15.08 7.03 13.29
C PRO A 63 -13.67 7.49 13.67
N ILE A 64 -12.68 7.44 12.77
CA ILE A 64 -11.33 7.97 13.04
C ILE A 64 -11.36 9.50 13.20
N GLY A 65 -12.15 10.20 12.40
CA GLY A 65 -12.32 11.66 12.47
C GLY A 65 -12.91 12.14 13.80
N TRP A 66 -13.74 11.32 14.47
CA TRP A 66 -14.32 11.67 15.77
C TRP A 66 -13.25 11.82 16.86
N GLY A 67 -12.14 11.09 16.75
CA GLY A 67 -11.04 11.16 17.72
C GLY A 67 -10.33 12.50 17.66
N GLN A 68 -10.01 12.98 16.47
CA GLN A 68 -9.38 14.29 16.29
C GLN A 68 -10.31 15.43 16.69
N ARG A 69 -11.62 15.29 16.45
CA ARG A 69 -12.62 16.28 16.87
C ARG A 69 -12.82 16.40 18.37
N SER A 70 -12.33 15.45 19.17
CA SER A 70 -12.38 15.58 20.63
C SER A 70 -11.48 16.70 21.18
N ARG A 71 -10.58 17.24 20.34
CA ARG A 71 -9.74 18.42 20.63
C ARG A 71 -9.10 18.39 22.05
N PRO A 72 -8.46 17.29 22.45
CA PRO A 72 -8.04 17.09 23.85
C PRO A 72 -6.95 18.08 24.29
N PHE A 73 -6.20 18.63 23.34
CA PHE A 73 -5.10 19.56 23.60
C PHE A 73 -5.50 21.04 23.48
N THR A 74 -6.76 21.32 23.14
CA THR A 74 -7.29 22.70 23.07
C THR A 74 -8.59 22.82 23.83
N VAL A 75 -9.72 23.03 23.16
CA VAL A 75 -11.05 23.04 23.81
C VAL A 75 -11.64 21.65 23.69
N ALA A 76 -11.47 20.86 24.74
CA ALA A 76 -11.92 19.47 24.78
C ALA A 76 -13.43 19.36 24.56
N ASP A 77 -13.82 18.60 23.54
CA ASP A 77 -15.20 18.24 23.25
C ASP A 77 -15.38 16.72 23.43
N PRO A 78 -16.06 16.26 24.49
CA PRO A 78 -16.22 14.83 24.75
C PRO A 78 -17.31 14.17 23.88
N ILE A 79 -18.16 14.95 23.20
CA ILE A 79 -19.33 14.43 22.48
C ILE A 79 -18.94 13.37 21.43
N PRO A 80 -17.92 13.58 20.57
CA PRO A 80 -17.50 12.58 19.59
C PRO A 80 -16.99 11.28 20.23
N LEU A 81 -16.36 11.36 21.41
CA LEU A 81 -15.89 10.19 22.16
C LEU A 81 -17.06 9.39 22.73
N LEU A 82 -18.06 10.07 23.31
CA LEU A 82 -19.28 9.44 23.78
C LEU A 82 -20.03 8.74 22.64
N GLY A 83 -20.09 9.38 21.47
CA GLY A 83 -20.62 8.77 20.24
C GLY A 83 -19.89 7.47 19.87
N LEU A 84 -18.55 7.45 19.89
CA LEU A 84 -17.79 6.23 19.60
C LEU A 84 -18.12 5.12 20.59
N VAL A 85 -18.21 5.44 21.89
CA VAL A 85 -18.55 4.45 22.92
C VAL A 85 -19.94 3.90 22.68
N ALA A 86 -20.93 4.77 22.48
CA ALA A 86 -22.31 4.38 22.23
C ALA A 86 -22.44 3.47 21.00
N VAL A 87 -21.85 3.87 19.86
CA VAL A 87 -21.91 3.04 18.63
C VAL A 87 -21.14 1.74 18.81
N SER A 88 -19.99 1.74 19.50
CA SER A 88 -19.24 0.50 19.79
C SER A 88 -20.08 -0.48 20.63
N LEU A 89 -20.80 0.01 21.63
CA LEU A 89 -21.70 -0.79 22.46
C LEU A 89 -22.86 -1.35 21.64
N LEU A 90 -23.50 -0.53 20.80
CA LEU A 90 -24.58 -0.98 19.92
C LEU A 90 -24.11 -2.07 18.93
N LEU A 91 -22.92 -1.89 18.33
CA LEU A 91 -22.32 -2.89 17.45
C LEU A 91 -21.99 -4.18 18.21
N ALA A 92 -21.44 -4.09 19.43
CA ALA A 92 -21.15 -5.25 20.25
C ALA A 92 -22.43 -6.02 20.63
N LEU A 93 -23.50 -5.32 21.01
CA LEU A 93 -24.81 -5.93 21.27
C LEU A 93 -25.38 -6.61 20.03
N ALA A 94 -25.26 -5.97 18.86
CA ALA A 94 -25.66 -6.58 17.59
C ALA A 94 -24.89 -7.87 17.30
N VAL A 95 -23.57 -7.89 17.52
CA VAL A 95 -22.73 -9.08 17.37
C VAL A 95 -23.20 -10.21 18.30
N ILE A 96 -23.48 -9.91 19.57
CA ILE A 96 -23.98 -10.90 20.54
C ILE A 96 -25.33 -11.46 20.10
N GLY A 97 -26.27 -10.59 19.70
CA GLY A 97 -27.59 -11.00 19.23
C GLY A 97 -27.53 -11.83 17.95
N LEU A 98 -26.68 -11.47 16.99
CA LEU A 98 -26.45 -12.24 15.78
C LEU A 98 -25.86 -13.61 16.08
N ARG A 99 -24.86 -13.67 16.97
CA ARG A 99 -24.22 -14.92 17.37
C ARG A 99 -25.19 -15.88 18.05
N SER A 100 -26.16 -15.37 18.84
CA SER A 100 -27.18 -16.21 19.49
C SER A 100 -28.19 -16.86 18.53
N LYS A 101 -28.28 -16.36 17.30
CA LYS A 101 -29.21 -16.86 16.27
C LYS A 101 -28.51 -17.62 15.14
N ARG A 102 -27.17 -17.68 15.15
CA ARG A 102 -26.38 -18.22 14.06
C ARG A 102 -25.86 -19.60 14.44
N ASP A 103 -26.16 -20.59 13.62
CA ASP A 103 -25.62 -21.93 13.78
C ASP A 103 -24.09 -21.94 13.57
N LEU A 104 -23.42 -22.87 14.26
CA LEU A 104 -21.96 -22.98 14.23
C LEU A 104 -21.50 -23.40 12.83
N GLY A 105 -20.85 -22.47 12.13
CA GLY A 105 -20.28 -22.70 10.79
C GLY A 105 -21.03 -22.02 9.66
N GLU A 106 -22.23 -21.48 9.90
CA GLU A 106 -22.98 -20.73 8.89
C GLU A 106 -22.60 -19.25 8.86
N SER A 107 -22.68 -18.61 7.68
CA SER A 107 -22.54 -17.16 7.51
C SER A 107 -23.83 -16.57 6.94
N LEU A 108 -24.14 -15.32 7.27
CA LEU A 108 -25.34 -14.66 6.72
C LEU A 108 -25.29 -14.49 5.19
N LEU A 109 -24.09 -14.33 4.63
CA LEU A 109 -23.87 -14.49 3.20
C LEU A 109 -23.57 -15.96 2.90
N ALA A 110 -24.44 -16.61 2.15
CA ALA A 110 -24.18 -17.96 1.65
C ALA A 110 -22.88 -17.97 0.82
N GLU A 111 -22.06 -18.99 1.05
CA GLU A 111 -20.90 -19.24 0.21
C GLU A 111 -21.40 -19.64 -1.19
N ARG A 112 -21.08 -18.81 -2.21
CA ARG A 112 -21.51 -19.09 -3.57
C ARG A 112 -20.75 -20.32 -4.07
N ALA A 113 -21.48 -21.35 -4.49
CA ALA A 113 -20.91 -22.45 -5.26
C ALA A 113 -20.12 -21.86 -6.44
N GLY A 114 -18.84 -22.21 -6.52
CA GLY A 114 -17.97 -21.77 -7.60
C GLY A 114 -18.51 -22.22 -8.97
N ARG A 115 -18.00 -21.63 -10.05
CA ARG A 115 -18.37 -22.05 -11.40
C ARG A 115 -17.91 -23.50 -11.63
N GLU A 116 -18.80 -24.34 -12.15
CA GLU A 116 -18.49 -25.74 -12.51
C GLU A 116 -17.38 -25.84 -13.58
N ARG A 117 -17.23 -24.82 -14.42
CA ARG A 117 -16.20 -24.76 -15.45
C ARG A 117 -15.22 -23.64 -15.16
N ALA A 118 -13.93 -23.97 -15.26
CA ALA A 118 -12.85 -23.02 -15.18
C ALA A 118 -13.06 -21.87 -16.18
N ALA A 119 -12.92 -20.63 -15.71
CA ALA A 119 -12.96 -19.46 -16.60
C ALA A 119 -11.82 -19.53 -17.63
N THR A 120 -12.00 -18.91 -18.79
CA THR A 120 -10.96 -18.82 -19.83
C THR A 120 -9.66 -18.26 -19.23
N GLY A 121 -8.55 -18.98 -19.40
CA GLY A 121 -7.23 -18.64 -18.84
C GLY A 121 -6.92 -19.24 -17.46
N ALA A 122 -7.90 -19.74 -16.70
CA ALA A 122 -7.68 -20.35 -15.38
C ALA A 122 -7.01 -21.74 -15.44
N SER A 123 -6.85 -22.31 -16.65
CA SER A 123 -6.08 -23.54 -16.88
C SER A 123 -4.56 -23.34 -16.84
N SER A 124 -4.10 -22.08 -16.92
CA SER A 124 -2.69 -21.70 -16.83
C SER A 124 -2.30 -21.27 -15.41
N LEU A 125 -1.05 -21.52 -14.99
CA LEU A 125 -0.55 -21.08 -13.68
C LEU A 125 -0.63 -19.56 -13.50
N LEU A 126 -0.30 -18.81 -14.55
CA LEU A 126 -0.36 -17.36 -14.54
C LEU A 126 -1.80 -16.84 -14.46
N GLY A 127 -2.73 -17.44 -15.21
CA GLY A 127 -4.14 -17.05 -15.17
C GLY A 127 -4.80 -17.38 -13.83
N LEU A 128 -4.44 -18.50 -13.21
CA LEU A 128 -4.86 -18.82 -11.85
C LEU A 128 -4.31 -17.80 -10.85
N ALA A 129 -3.02 -17.47 -10.92
CA ALA A 129 -2.41 -16.49 -10.04
C ALA A 129 -3.05 -15.10 -10.20
N TRP A 130 -3.30 -14.66 -11.44
CA TRP A 130 -4.00 -13.41 -11.75
C TRP A 130 -5.42 -13.39 -11.17
N HIS A 131 -6.19 -14.46 -11.37
CA HIS A 131 -7.56 -14.53 -10.89
C HIS A 131 -7.64 -14.38 -9.36
N GLN A 132 -6.67 -14.94 -8.65
CA GLN A 132 -6.58 -14.88 -7.18
C GLN A 132 -6.10 -13.54 -6.64
N GLN A 133 -5.30 -12.79 -7.41
CA GLN A 133 -4.63 -11.56 -6.97
C GLN A 133 -5.31 -10.29 -7.48
N ARG A 134 -6.10 -10.34 -8.56
CA ARG A 134 -6.65 -9.15 -9.24
C ARG A 134 -7.36 -8.14 -8.32
N PHE A 135 -8.08 -8.60 -7.31
CA PHE A 135 -8.78 -7.70 -6.37
C PHE A 135 -7.83 -7.10 -5.32
N ILE A 136 -6.82 -7.86 -4.90
CA ILE A 136 -5.77 -7.35 -4.02
C ILE A 136 -4.95 -6.30 -4.77
N LEU A 137 -4.59 -6.59 -6.03
CA LEU A 137 -3.92 -5.65 -6.92
C LEU A 137 -4.75 -4.38 -7.15
N LEU A 138 -6.07 -4.52 -7.37
CA LEU A 138 -6.96 -3.36 -7.49
C LEU A 138 -6.90 -2.48 -6.24
N GLY A 139 -6.86 -3.08 -5.05
CA GLY A 139 -6.68 -2.35 -3.79
C GLY A 139 -5.37 -1.57 -3.74
N TRP A 140 -4.25 -2.19 -4.12
CA TRP A 140 -2.95 -1.51 -4.21
C TRP A 140 -2.93 -0.40 -5.25
N CYS A 141 -3.52 -0.62 -6.43
CA CYS A 141 -3.66 0.41 -7.47
C CYS A 141 -4.50 1.58 -6.99
N LEU A 142 -5.64 1.32 -6.32
CA LEU A 142 -6.48 2.39 -5.78
C LEU A 142 -5.72 3.20 -4.73
N PHE A 143 -5.05 2.53 -3.78
CA PHE A 143 -4.30 3.21 -2.73
C PHE A 143 -3.12 4.02 -3.27
N SER A 144 -2.36 3.45 -4.21
CA SER A 144 -1.25 4.13 -4.90
C SER A 144 -1.73 5.28 -5.78
N GLY A 145 -2.86 5.12 -6.48
CA GLY A 145 -3.48 6.17 -7.28
C GLY A 145 -4.01 7.33 -6.43
N LEU A 146 -4.60 7.04 -5.27
CA LEU A 146 -4.98 8.07 -4.30
C LEU A 146 -3.75 8.85 -3.82
N LEU A 147 -2.67 8.16 -3.47
CA LEU A 147 -1.42 8.79 -3.05
C LEU A 147 -0.80 9.64 -4.17
N GLY A 148 -0.71 9.12 -5.39
CA GLY A 148 -0.23 9.87 -6.55
C GLY A 148 -1.07 11.11 -6.82
N GLY A 149 -2.40 10.98 -6.78
CA GLY A 149 -3.34 12.09 -6.95
C GLY A 149 -3.19 13.21 -5.93
N MET A 150 -2.65 12.93 -4.72
CA MET A 150 -2.36 13.96 -3.73
C MET A 150 -1.34 14.99 -4.21
N ALA A 151 -0.49 14.67 -5.20
CA ALA A 151 0.42 15.63 -5.81
C ALA A 151 -0.34 16.84 -6.39
N GLY A 152 -1.53 16.63 -6.96
CA GLY A 152 -2.40 17.72 -7.43
C GLY A 152 -2.95 18.62 -6.33
N GLY A 153 -3.17 18.06 -5.14
CA GLY A 153 -3.61 18.82 -3.97
C GLY A 153 -2.57 19.82 -3.46
N LEU A 154 -1.30 19.68 -3.86
CA LEU A 154 -0.21 20.53 -3.41
C LEU A 154 -0.19 21.90 -4.10
N GLY A 155 -0.66 22.01 -5.34
CA GLY A 155 -0.64 23.26 -6.10
C GLY A 155 -1.28 24.44 -5.35
N PRO A 156 -2.54 24.32 -4.90
CA PRO A 156 -3.21 25.33 -4.09
C PRO A 156 -2.54 25.59 -2.74
N VAL A 157 -1.96 24.56 -2.10
CA VAL A 157 -1.29 24.71 -0.80
C VAL A 157 -0.01 25.54 -0.96
N VAL A 158 0.80 25.24 -1.96
CA VAL A 158 2.05 25.97 -2.25
C VAL A 158 1.77 27.41 -2.65
N THR A 159 0.74 27.67 -3.47
CA THR A 159 0.37 29.05 -3.83
C THR A 159 -0.13 29.85 -2.62
N ASN A 160 -0.93 29.23 -1.75
CA ASN A 160 -1.45 29.88 -0.54
C ASN A 160 -0.35 30.13 0.51
N VAL A 161 0.54 29.16 0.76
CA VAL A 161 1.64 29.29 1.73
C VAL A 161 2.66 30.35 1.29
N ILE A 162 3.00 30.40 0.00
CA ILE A 162 3.95 31.39 -0.54
C ILE A 162 3.32 32.79 -0.65
N GLY A 163 2.00 32.87 -0.83
CA GLY A 163 1.26 34.12 -0.88
C GLY A 163 1.03 34.76 0.49
N GLY A 164 0.90 33.94 1.56
CA GLY A 164 0.45 34.41 2.87
C GLY A 164 1.53 34.90 3.84
N ASN A 165 2.81 34.53 3.66
CA ASN A 165 3.84 34.87 4.66
C ASN A 165 5.26 34.98 4.05
N GLN A 166 5.82 36.20 4.03
CA GLN A 166 7.15 36.48 3.47
C GLN A 166 8.28 35.73 4.20
N SER A 167 8.19 35.53 5.52
CA SER A 167 9.24 34.85 6.28
C SER A 167 9.31 33.35 5.97
N LEU A 168 8.15 32.71 5.74
CA LEU A 168 8.10 31.30 5.32
C LEU A 168 8.59 31.15 3.87
N ARG A 169 8.27 32.11 3.01
CA ARG A 169 8.78 32.17 1.64
C ARG A 169 10.31 32.22 1.61
N GLU A 170 10.93 33.07 2.42
CA GLU A 170 12.40 33.17 2.53
C GLU A 170 13.04 31.90 3.11
N LEU A 171 12.43 31.27 4.11
CA LEU A 171 12.91 30.00 4.66
C LEU A 171 12.85 28.85 3.63
N ILE A 172 11.75 28.75 2.89
CA ILE A 172 11.59 27.74 1.84
C ILE A 172 12.62 27.97 0.71
N PHE A 173 12.82 29.22 0.27
CA PHE A 173 13.81 29.54 -0.76
C PHE A 173 15.27 29.37 -0.30
N ARG A 174 15.54 29.41 1.01
CA ARG A 174 16.86 29.07 1.55
C ARG A 174 17.10 27.56 1.64
N LEU A 175 16.05 26.76 1.80
CA LEU A 175 16.14 25.30 1.95
C LEU A 175 16.10 24.55 0.61
N VAL A 176 15.33 25.05 -0.35
CA VAL A 176 15.28 24.56 -1.73
C VAL A 176 15.74 25.70 -2.62
N PRO A 177 16.94 25.62 -3.24
CA PRO A 177 17.48 26.65 -4.15
C PRO A 177 16.69 26.72 -5.47
N GLY A 178 15.39 27.01 -5.38
CA GLY A 178 14.46 26.66 -6.43
C GLY A 178 13.13 27.37 -6.33
N GLY A 179 12.58 27.74 -7.48
CA GLY A 179 11.26 28.35 -7.62
C GLY A 179 10.11 27.50 -7.05
N ARG A 180 8.87 27.95 -7.24
CA ARG A 180 7.66 27.20 -6.86
C ARG A 180 7.58 25.79 -7.47
N GLY A 181 8.09 25.62 -8.70
CA GLY A 181 8.10 24.32 -9.39
C GLY A 181 8.98 23.29 -8.71
N GLU A 182 10.16 23.70 -8.23
CA GLU A 182 11.13 22.80 -7.61
C GLU A 182 10.62 22.25 -6.27
N LEU A 183 9.88 23.07 -5.50
CA LEU A 183 9.23 22.59 -4.28
C LEU A 183 8.18 21.51 -4.60
N ILE A 184 7.37 21.72 -5.63
CA ILE A 184 6.35 20.75 -6.06
C ILE A 184 7.01 19.46 -6.55
N ASP A 185 8.13 19.57 -7.28
CA ASP A 185 8.89 18.42 -7.74
C ASP A 185 9.47 17.63 -6.57
N VAL A 186 10.08 18.28 -5.56
CA VAL A 186 10.59 17.61 -4.34
C VAL A 186 9.49 16.86 -3.59
N PHE A 187 8.33 17.49 -3.37
CA PHE A 187 7.19 16.82 -2.72
C PHE A 187 6.63 15.68 -3.58
N THR A 188 6.56 15.87 -4.89
CA THR A 188 6.07 14.85 -5.82
C THR A 188 7.01 13.66 -5.84
N THR A 189 8.33 13.88 -5.86
CA THR A 189 9.34 12.83 -5.71
C THR A 189 9.17 12.07 -4.40
N ALA A 190 8.93 12.75 -3.29
CA ALA A 190 8.68 12.08 -2.00
C ALA A 190 7.40 11.20 -2.04
N LEU A 191 6.30 11.70 -2.62
CA LEU A 191 5.07 10.92 -2.79
C LEU A 191 5.27 9.70 -3.70
N LEU A 192 6.00 9.88 -4.81
CA LEU A 192 6.34 8.78 -5.73
C LEU A 192 7.30 7.76 -5.08
N GLY A 193 8.19 8.20 -4.19
CA GLY A 193 9.01 7.31 -3.38
C GLY A 193 8.17 6.39 -2.50
N ILE A 194 7.20 6.95 -1.78
CA ILE A 194 6.23 6.14 -1.00
C ILE A 194 5.39 5.25 -1.93
N ALA A 195 4.98 5.73 -3.11
CA ALA A 195 4.28 4.90 -4.09
C ALA A 195 5.14 3.73 -4.59
N GLY A 196 6.45 3.91 -4.72
CA GLY A 196 7.42 2.84 -5.01
C GLY A 196 7.44 1.77 -3.93
N VAL A 197 7.34 2.15 -2.65
CA VAL A 197 7.21 1.21 -1.53
C VAL A 197 5.89 0.44 -1.60
N LEU A 198 4.79 1.09 -1.97
CA LEU A 198 3.49 0.43 -2.19
C LEU A 198 3.54 -0.55 -3.37
N ALA A 199 4.24 -0.19 -4.44
CA ALA A 199 4.48 -1.08 -5.57
C ALA A 199 5.26 -2.33 -5.14
N ALA A 200 6.32 -2.16 -4.34
CA ALA A 200 7.07 -3.27 -3.75
C ALA A 200 6.19 -4.14 -2.85
N ALA A 201 5.35 -3.52 -2.00
CA ALA A 201 4.40 -4.22 -1.14
C ALA A 201 3.43 -5.10 -1.96
N ALA A 202 2.92 -4.59 -3.08
CA ALA A 202 2.06 -5.35 -3.98
C ALA A 202 2.77 -6.59 -4.54
N GLY A 203 4.02 -6.44 -4.99
CA GLY A 203 4.84 -7.56 -5.45
C GLY A 203 5.16 -8.59 -4.36
N VAL A 204 5.57 -8.13 -3.17
CA VAL A 204 5.83 -8.97 -1.99
C VAL A 204 4.59 -9.77 -1.62
N GLN A 205 3.42 -9.13 -1.62
CA GLN A 205 2.14 -9.79 -1.30
C GLN A 205 1.79 -10.92 -2.28
N VAL A 206 2.12 -10.77 -3.57
CA VAL A 206 1.96 -11.85 -4.56
C VAL A 206 2.83 -13.05 -4.20
N VAL A 207 4.09 -12.83 -3.82
CA VAL A 207 5.00 -13.92 -3.40
C VAL A 207 4.53 -14.58 -2.11
N LEU A 208 4.12 -13.81 -1.11
CA LEU A 208 3.63 -14.35 0.17
C LEU A 208 2.36 -15.18 0.02
N ARG A 209 1.59 -14.97 -1.05
CA ARG A 209 0.46 -15.84 -1.36
C ARG A 209 0.89 -17.28 -1.65
N LEU A 210 2.07 -17.50 -2.23
CA LEU A 210 2.61 -18.85 -2.42
C LEU A 210 2.66 -19.61 -1.09
N ARG A 211 3.03 -18.92 0.00
CA ARG A 211 3.01 -19.51 1.34
C ARG A 211 1.59 -19.87 1.81
N THR A 212 0.60 -19.04 1.52
CA THR A 212 -0.80 -19.40 1.85
C THR A 212 -1.30 -20.57 1.01
N GLU A 213 -0.86 -20.71 -0.24
CA GLU A 213 -1.20 -21.87 -1.08
C GLU A 213 -0.58 -23.16 -0.53
N GLU A 214 0.66 -23.09 -0.02
CA GLU A 214 1.30 -24.23 0.65
C GLU A 214 0.66 -24.56 2.01
N ALA A 215 0.41 -23.55 2.84
CA ALA A 215 -0.16 -23.75 4.18
C ALA A 215 -1.58 -24.32 4.14
N GLU A 216 -2.34 -24.06 3.06
CA GLU A 216 -3.71 -24.54 2.88
C GLU A 216 -3.76 -25.81 2.00
N GLY A 217 -2.63 -26.45 1.71
CA GLY A 217 -2.54 -27.72 0.95
C GLY A 217 -2.86 -27.61 -0.54
N ARG A 218 -3.19 -26.42 -1.07
CA ARG A 218 -3.53 -26.22 -2.49
C ARG A 218 -2.33 -26.35 -3.41
N ALA A 219 -1.13 -26.03 -2.92
CA ALA A 219 0.10 -26.19 -3.69
C ALA A 219 0.33 -27.67 -4.06
N GLU A 220 0.02 -28.60 -3.16
CA GLU A 220 0.17 -30.05 -3.40
C GLU A 220 -0.75 -30.52 -4.53
N LEU A 221 -2.02 -30.10 -4.53
CA LEU A 221 -2.98 -30.41 -5.59
C LEU A 221 -2.52 -29.91 -6.98
N LEU A 222 -1.88 -28.73 -7.02
CA LEU A 222 -1.39 -28.13 -8.26
C LEU A 222 -0.10 -28.76 -8.77
N LEU A 223 0.76 -29.24 -7.86
CA LEU A 223 2.08 -29.82 -8.16
C LEU A 223 2.04 -31.35 -8.27
N ALA A 224 0.92 -31.99 -7.95
CA ALA A 224 0.63 -33.38 -8.32
C ALA A 224 0.49 -33.55 -9.85
N ALA A 225 0.14 -32.50 -10.58
CA ALA A 225 0.25 -32.45 -12.03
C ALA A 225 1.72 -32.32 -12.45
N PRO A 226 2.13 -32.79 -13.66
CA PRO A 226 3.52 -32.73 -14.14
C PRO A 226 3.96 -31.28 -14.47
N ARG A 227 4.06 -30.44 -13.44
CA ARG A 227 4.45 -29.03 -13.52
C ARG A 227 5.64 -28.79 -12.61
N SER A 228 6.67 -28.14 -13.12
CA SER A 228 7.86 -27.88 -12.33
C SER A 228 7.59 -26.80 -11.27
N PRO A 229 8.08 -26.97 -10.02
CA PRO A 229 8.01 -25.95 -8.97
C PRO A 229 8.59 -24.60 -9.41
N ALA A 230 9.65 -24.64 -10.23
CA ALA A 230 10.27 -23.45 -10.81
C ALA A 230 9.35 -22.68 -11.77
N ARG A 231 8.52 -23.37 -12.58
CA ARG A 231 7.52 -22.70 -13.44
C ARG A 231 6.40 -22.08 -12.62
N TRP A 232 6.01 -22.71 -11.52
CA TRP A 232 5.02 -22.16 -10.60
C TRP A 232 5.52 -20.89 -9.91
N LEU A 233 6.76 -20.91 -9.39
CA LEU A 233 7.40 -19.72 -8.84
C LEU A 233 7.55 -18.63 -9.92
N GLY A 234 8.06 -18.98 -11.10
CA GLY A 234 8.28 -18.04 -12.20
C GLY A 234 6.99 -17.32 -12.65
N ALA A 235 5.86 -18.04 -12.74
CA ALA A 235 4.58 -17.42 -13.06
C ALA A 235 4.13 -16.39 -12.01
N ASN A 236 4.38 -16.67 -10.72
CA ASN A 236 4.03 -15.75 -9.64
C ASN A 236 5.02 -14.58 -9.53
N LEU A 237 6.31 -14.79 -9.82
CA LEU A 237 7.29 -13.70 -9.90
C LEU A 237 6.98 -12.76 -11.06
N LEU A 238 6.59 -13.29 -12.22
CA LEU A 238 6.13 -12.48 -13.34
C LEU A 238 4.91 -11.64 -12.93
N LEU A 239 3.93 -12.25 -12.27
CA LEU A 239 2.76 -11.54 -11.77
C LEU A 239 3.13 -10.49 -10.71
N ALA A 240 4.08 -10.77 -9.83
CA ALA A 240 4.56 -9.83 -8.82
C ALA A 240 5.22 -8.60 -9.45
N THR A 241 6.05 -8.81 -10.47
CA THR A 241 6.68 -7.73 -11.25
C THR A 241 5.63 -6.91 -12.01
N VAL A 242 4.69 -7.57 -12.69
CA VAL A 242 3.58 -6.89 -13.40
C VAL A 242 2.74 -6.07 -12.42
N SER A 243 2.43 -6.62 -11.24
CA SER A 243 1.69 -5.92 -10.18
C SER A 243 2.43 -4.66 -9.72
N THR A 244 3.74 -4.77 -9.52
CA THR A 244 4.61 -3.64 -9.13
C THR A 244 4.60 -2.54 -10.20
N VAL A 245 4.76 -2.92 -11.48
CA VAL A 245 4.71 -1.98 -12.60
C VAL A 245 3.34 -1.31 -12.70
N MET A 246 2.25 -2.07 -12.59
CA MET A 246 0.89 -1.51 -12.64
C MET A 246 0.66 -0.49 -11.52
N VAL A 247 1.07 -0.81 -10.29
CA VAL A 247 0.92 0.09 -9.14
C VAL A 247 1.73 1.38 -9.30
N ALA A 248 2.95 1.29 -9.84
CA ALA A 248 3.79 2.43 -10.16
C ALA A 248 3.20 3.31 -11.27
N VAL A 249 2.75 2.69 -12.37
CA VAL A 249 2.08 3.41 -13.47
C VAL A 249 0.85 4.14 -12.96
N VAL A 250 0.01 3.50 -12.15
CA VAL A 250 -1.20 4.13 -11.58
C VAL A 250 -0.85 5.32 -10.67
N ALA A 251 0.22 5.24 -9.88
CA ALA A 251 0.68 6.39 -9.10
C ALA A 251 1.16 7.54 -9.99
N GLY A 252 2.01 7.26 -10.98
CA GLY A 252 2.54 8.29 -11.87
C GLY A 252 1.46 8.95 -12.73
N THR A 253 0.49 8.17 -13.24
CA THR A 253 -0.64 8.72 -14.00
C THR A 253 -1.56 9.54 -13.11
N ALA A 254 -1.83 9.11 -11.88
CA ALA A 254 -2.64 9.86 -10.94
C ALA A 254 -1.95 11.18 -10.51
N ALA A 255 -0.62 11.16 -10.32
CA ALA A 255 0.15 12.36 -10.04
C ALA A 255 0.12 13.35 -11.21
N ALA A 256 0.32 12.86 -12.44
CA ALA A 256 0.22 13.69 -13.64
C ALA A 256 -1.17 14.29 -13.84
N ALA A 257 -2.23 13.48 -13.66
CA ALA A 257 -3.60 13.96 -13.74
C ALA A 257 -3.91 14.97 -12.63
N GLY A 258 -3.47 14.71 -11.40
CA GLY A 258 -3.66 15.61 -10.27
C GLY A 258 -3.01 16.96 -10.50
N LEU A 259 -1.74 16.99 -10.93
CA LEU A 259 -1.02 18.24 -11.21
C LEU A 259 -1.65 19.00 -12.37
N ALA A 260 -2.04 18.31 -13.45
CA ALA A 260 -2.73 18.93 -14.58
C ALA A 260 -4.06 19.61 -14.18
N VAL A 261 -4.87 18.95 -13.34
CA VAL A 261 -6.13 19.52 -12.82
C VAL A 261 -5.87 20.74 -11.93
N SER A 262 -4.76 20.75 -11.18
CA SER A 262 -4.42 21.85 -10.27
C SER A 262 -3.92 23.12 -10.96
N GLY A 263 -3.69 23.10 -12.28
CA GLY A 263 -3.17 24.23 -13.05
C GLY A 263 -1.69 24.55 -12.78
N VAL A 264 -0.99 23.67 -12.06
CA VAL A 264 0.45 23.75 -11.85
C VAL A 264 1.15 23.26 -13.13
N ALA A 265 2.06 24.06 -13.66
CA ALA A 265 2.95 23.63 -14.72
C ALA A 265 3.91 22.55 -14.17
N SER A 266 3.58 21.29 -14.40
CA SER A 266 4.51 20.17 -14.26
C SER A 266 5.10 19.84 -15.63
N GLY A 267 6.25 19.15 -15.65
CA GLY A 267 6.80 18.57 -16.88
C GLY A 267 5.80 17.66 -17.62
N PRO A 268 6.18 17.13 -18.80
CA PRO A 268 5.28 16.30 -19.61
C PRO A 268 4.73 15.12 -18.78
N PRO A 269 3.46 14.70 -18.96
CA PRO A 269 2.84 13.64 -18.16
C PRO A 269 3.65 12.33 -18.10
N GLY A 270 4.37 12.01 -19.18
CA GLY A 270 5.26 10.86 -19.25
C GLY A 270 6.43 10.91 -18.26
N LEU A 271 6.86 12.10 -17.82
CA LEU A 271 7.93 12.28 -16.85
C LEU A 271 7.55 11.71 -15.48
N LEU A 272 6.32 11.94 -15.02
CA LEU A 272 5.85 11.47 -13.71
C LEU A 272 5.58 9.96 -13.71
N ILE A 273 5.11 9.43 -14.84
CA ILE A 273 5.02 7.98 -15.05
C ILE A 273 6.43 7.37 -15.02
N GLY A 274 7.39 7.99 -15.71
CA GLY A 274 8.80 7.58 -15.70
C GLY A 274 9.41 7.65 -14.30
N ALA A 275 9.13 8.71 -13.54
CA ALA A 275 9.57 8.88 -12.16
C ALA A 275 9.01 7.78 -11.25
N ALA A 276 7.72 7.46 -11.37
CA ALA A 276 7.13 6.36 -10.62
C ALA A 276 7.74 5.00 -11.02
N LEU A 277 7.98 4.78 -12.31
CA LEU A 277 8.62 3.56 -12.84
C LEU A 277 10.09 3.42 -12.42
N ALA A 278 10.79 4.53 -12.11
CA ALA A 278 12.16 4.49 -11.63
C ALA A 278 12.31 3.73 -10.30
N HIS A 279 11.23 3.59 -9.52
CA HIS A 279 11.21 2.78 -8.29
C HIS A 279 11.02 1.27 -8.53
N VAL A 280 10.64 0.84 -9.73
CA VAL A 280 10.38 -0.59 -10.02
C VAL A 280 11.63 -1.47 -9.81
N PRO A 281 12.84 -1.10 -10.29
CA PRO A 281 14.06 -1.88 -10.04
C PRO A 281 14.33 -2.10 -8.54
N ALA A 282 14.16 -1.08 -7.69
CA ALA A 282 14.30 -1.23 -6.25
C ALA A 282 13.22 -2.16 -5.67
N ALA A 283 11.97 -2.00 -6.12
CA ALA A 283 10.86 -2.82 -5.67
C ALA A 283 11.04 -4.32 -5.97
N VAL A 284 11.54 -4.69 -7.15
CA VAL A 284 11.75 -6.09 -7.52
C VAL A 284 12.86 -6.78 -6.71
N VAL A 285 13.79 -6.03 -6.11
CA VAL A 285 14.78 -6.58 -5.16
C VAL A 285 14.07 -7.17 -3.93
N PHE A 286 13.05 -6.48 -3.40
CA PHE A 286 12.27 -6.99 -2.25
C PHE A 286 11.42 -8.21 -2.62
N ILE A 287 10.91 -8.27 -3.86
CA ILE A 287 10.21 -9.44 -4.38
C ILE A 287 11.17 -10.64 -4.42
N ALA A 288 12.37 -10.46 -4.97
CA ALA A 288 13.39 -11.50 -5.05
C ALA A 288 13.85 -11.97 -3.65
N ALA A 289 14.11 -11.04 -2.72
CA ALA A 289 14.46 -11.36 -1.34
C ALA A 289 13.36 -12.15 -0.64
N THR A 290 12.09 -11.77 -0.83
CA THR A 290 10.93 -12.50 -0.30
C THR A 290 10.82 -13.89 -0.92
N ALA A 291 11.10 -14.03 -2.22
CA ALA A 291 11.07 -15.31 -2.92
C ALA A 291 12.16 -16.25 -2.39
N VAL A 292 13.38 -15.74 -2.16
CA VAL A 292 14.45 -16.52 -1.52
C VAL A 292 14.04 -16.95 -0.12
N ALA A 293 13.52 -16.04 0.70
CA ALA A 293 13.04 -16.36 2.05
C ALA A 293 11.92 -17.42 2.03
N PHE A 294 11.00 -17.33 1.07
CA PHE A 294 9.97 -18.34 0.85
C PHE A 294 10.56 -19.69 0.46
N SER A 295 11.56 -19.74 -0.42
CA SER A 295 12.21 -20.99 -0.84
C SER A 295 13.02 -21.65 0.28
N VAL A 296 13.66 -20.89 1.17
CA VAL A 296 14.46 -21.43 2.29
C VAL A 296 13.61 -21.77 3.51
N ILE A 297 12.83 -20.82 4.03
CA ILE A 297 12.06 -20.95 5.28
C ILE A 297 10.62 -20.48 5.05
N PRO A 298 9.77 -21.29 4.41
CA PRO A 298 8.41 -20.86 4.03
C PRO A 298 7.57 -20.42 5.24
N ARG A 299 7.77 -21.00 6.43
CA ARG A 299 7.06 -20.58 7.65
C ARG A 299 7.38 -19.15 8.09
N ALA A 300 8.61 -18.68 7.85
CA ALA A 300 9.07 -17.34 8.22
C ALA A 300 8.90 -16.32 7.09
N SER A 301 8.53 -16.74 5.88
CA SER A 301 8.51 -15.88 4.70
C SER A 301 7.62 -14.65 4.86
N ILE A 302 6.48 -14.77 5.55
CA ILE A 302 5.57 -13.64 5.81
C ILE A 302 6.27 -12.57 6.66
N ALA A 303 6.89 -12.98 7.77
CA ALA A 303 7.60 -12.06 8.66
C ALA A 303 8.84 -11.47 7.98
N LEU A 304 9.60 -12.29 7.24
CA LEU A 304 10.79 -11.85 6.54
C LEU A 304 10.48 -10.91 5.38
N GLY A 305 9.48 -11.20 4.55
CA GLY A 305 9.10 -10.36 3.40
C GLY A 305 8.64 -8.97 3.84
N TRP A 306 7.73 -8.89 4.82
CA TRP A 306 7.30 -7.61 5.38
C TRP A 306 8.41 -6.92 6.17
N GLY A 307 9.24 -7.70 6.89
CA GLY A 307 10.39 -7.19 7.62
C GLY A 307 11.43 -6.52 6.71
N PHE A 308 11.80 -7.18 5.61
CA PHE A 308 12.71 -6.61 4.60
C PHE A 308 12.17 -5.32 4.02
N LEU A 309 10.88 -5.29 3.66
CA LEU A 309 10.24 -4.09 3.14
C LEU A 309 10.21 -2.96 4.19
N ALA A 310 9.86 -3.26 5.44
CA ALA A 310 9.81 -2.28 6.51
C ALA A 310 11.19 -1.70 6.83
N VAL A 311 12.22 -2.57 6.91
CA VAL A 311 13.61 -2.14 7.09
C VAL A 311 14.06 -1.32 5.88
N GLY A 312 13.75 -1.75 4.65
CA GLY A 312 14.07 -1.01 3.44
C GLY A 312 13.44 0.38 3.40
N LEU A 313 12.17 0.51 3.79
CA LEU A 313 11.47 1.78 3.93
C LEU A 313 12.13 2.68 4.97
N VAL A 314 12.40 2.14 6.16
CA VAL A 314 13.01 2.87 7.28
C VAL A 314 14.41 3.39 6.91
N LEU A 315 15.24 2.54 6.30
CA LEU A 315 16.60 2.88 5.93
C LEU A 315 16.68 3.78 4.70
N GLY A 316 15.83 3.54 3.70
CA GLY A 316 15.85 4.27 2.43
C GLY A 316 15.10 5.60 2.45
N GLN A 317 13.87 5.62 2.96
CA GLN A 317 13.01 6.80 2.91
C GLN A 317 13.14 7.69 4.15
N PHE A 318 13.33 7.08 5.32
CA PHE A 318 13.41 7.80 6.59
C PHE A 318 14.84 7.88 7.14
N GLY A 319 15.83 7.26 6.48
CA GLY A 319 17.19 7.16 6.99
C GLY A 319 17.84 8.52 7.23
N GLU A 320 17.70 9.44 6.28
CA GLU A 320 18.17 10.82 6.44
C GLU A 320 17.42 11.57 7.54
N LEU A 321 16.10 11.40 7.64
CA LEU A 321 15.27 12.03 8.67
C LEU A 321 15.68 11.59 10.08
N MET A 322 16.04 10.31 10.23
CA MET A 322 16.54 9.72 11.48
C MET A 322 18.05 9.92 11.67
N ARG A 323 18.75 10.58 10.73
CA ARG A 323 20.20 10.81 10.75
C ARG A 323 21.02 9.52 10.90
N LEU A 324 20.59 8.45 10.22
CA LEU A 324 21.29 7.17 10.24
C LEU A 324 22.63 7.27 9.48
N PRO A 325 23.65 6.47 9.85
CA PRO A 325 24.90 6.40 9.09
C PRO A 325 24.68 6.02 7.62
N ALA A 326 25.45 6.59 6.70
CA ALA A 326 25.30 6.39 5.25
C ALA A 326 25.31 4.90 4.85
N TRP A 327 26.25 4.13 5.39
CA TRP A 327 26.35 2.68 5.12
C TRP A 327 25.07 1.90 5.46
N LEU A 328 24.31 2.38 6.47
CA LEU A 328 23.06 1.76 6.87
C LEU A 328 21.93 2.12 5.89
N GLN A 329 21.93 3.34 5.35
CA GLN A 329 20.98 3.76 4.32
C GLN A 329 21.26 3.06 2.99
N ASP A 330 22.53 2.88 2.64
CA ASP A 330 23.00 2.22 1.40
C ASP A 330 22.61 0.74 1.32
N LEU A 331 22.22 0.11 2.44
CA LEU A 331 21.64 -1.24 2.45
C LEU A 331 20.25 -1.29 1.82
N SER A 332 19.52 -0.17 1.78
CA SER A 332 18.18 -0.14 1.20
C SER A 332 18.23 0.03 -0.32
N ALA A 333 17.54 -0.85 -1.06
CA ALA A 333 17.37 -0.68 -2.50
C ALA A 333 16.66 0.64 -2.87
N PHE A 334 15.79 1.17 -1.98
CA PHE A 334 15.12 2.45 -2.23
C PHE A 334 16.07 3.64 -2.22
N ARG A 335 17.21 3.56 -1.49
CA ARG A 335 18.24 4.61 -1.47
C ARG A 335 18.91 4.80 -2.83
N HIS A 336 18.99 3.72 -3.62
CA HIS A 336 19.62 3.71 -4.95
C HIS A 336 18.67 4.08 -6.08
N THR A 337 17.44 4.50 -5.76
CA THR A 337 16.52 4.98 -6.79
C THR A 337 16.77 6.46 -7.06
N ALA A 338 16.92 6.83 -8.33
CA ALA A 338 17.04 8.23 -8.73
C ALA A 338 15.82 9.06 -8.29
N ALA A 339 16.06 10.23 -7.70
CA ALA A 339 15.04 11.13 -7.20
C ALA A 339 14.33 11.90 -8.33
N MET A 340 13.76 11.20 -9.32
CA MET A 340 13.04 11.82 -10.44
C MET A 340 11.77 12.57 -9.96
N PRO A 341 11.40 13.72 -10.55
CA PRO A 341 12.09 14.41 -11.66
C PRO A 341 13.22 15.37 -11.22
N VAL A 342 13.54 15.45 -9.93
CA VAL A 342 14.60 16.35 -9.41
C VAL A 342 15.98 15.93 -9.92
N GLU A 343 16.23 14.63 -9.99
CA GLU A 343 17.44 14.04 -10.56
C GLU A 343 17.12 13.26 -11.84
N ALA A 344 18.10 13.15 -12.73
CA ALA A 344 17.96 12.33 -13.93
C ALA A 344 17.92 10.83 -13.58
N PHE A 345 17.23 10.04 -14.39
CA PHE A 345 17.19 8.60 -14.25
C PHE A 345 18.60 7.99 -14.32
N ASP A 346 18.96 7.17 -13.32
CA ASP A 346 20.21 6.42 -13.31
C ASP A 346 20.01 4.99 -13.87
N PRO A 347 20.42 4.74 -15.12
CA PRO A 347 20.29 3.43 -15.73
C PRO A 347 21.20 2.38 -15.08
N ILE A 348 22.34 2.78 -14.50
CA ILE A 348 23.30 1.84 -13.91
C ILE A 348 22.73 1.31 -12.59
N ALA A 349 22.21 2.18 -11.73
CA ALA A 349 21.51 1.76 -10.52
C ALA A 349 20.30 0.88 -10.84
N ALA A 350 19.51 1.23 -11.86
CA ALA A 350 18.37 0.41 -12.29
C ALA A 350 18.79 -0.98 -12.80
N LEU A 351 19.84 -1.07 -13.62
CA LEU A 351 20.36 -2.34 -14.16
C LEU A 351 20.96 -3.21 -13.05
N THR A 352 21.70 -2.63 -12.12
CA THR A 352 22.31 -3.36 -11.00
C THR A 352 21.24 -3.94 -10.07
N MET A 353 20.24 -3.15 -9.67
CA MET A 353 19.11 -3.64 -8.87
C MET A 353 18.31 -4.74 -9.59
N THR A 354 18.07 -4.57 -10.90
CA THR A 354 17.39 -5.60 -11.70
C THR A 354 18.23 -6.87 -11.79
N GLY A 355 19.55 -6.76 -11.93
CA GLY A 355 20.49 -7.89 -11.92
C GLY A 355 20.47 -8.64 -10.59
N ILE A 356 20.49 -7.92 -9.46
CA ILE A 356 20.35 -8.50 -8.11
C ILE A 356 19.02 -9.24 -7.98
N ALA A 357 17.93 -8.64 -8.45
CA ALA A 357 16.60 -9.26 -8.40
C ALA A 357 16.51 -10.53 -9.26
N LEU A 358 17.10 -10.54 -10.46
CA LEU A 358 17.17 -11.71 -11.33
C LEU A 358 18.02 -12.84 -10.71
N ALA A 359 19.17 -12.50 -10.12
CA ALA A 359 20.01 -13.46 -9.41
C ALA A 359 19.26 -14.06 -8.21
N GLY A 360 18.57 -13.23 -7.42
CA GLY A 360 17.73 -13.67 -6.31
C GLY A 360 16.56 -14.56 -6.75
N ALA A 361 15.89 -14.22 -7.86
CA ALA A 361 14.84 -15.05 -8.45
C ALA A 361 15.37 -16.41 -8.93
N GLY A 362 16.55 -16.44 -9.57
CA GLY A 362 17.23 -17.67 -9.98
C GLY A 362 17.61 -18.54 -8.78
N LEU A 363 18.16 -17.94 -7.73
CA LEU A 363 18.47 -18.62 -6.47
C LEU A 363 17.20 -19.18 -5.82
N ALA A 364 16.11 -18.40 -5.76
CA ALA A 364 14.84 -18.84 -5.21
C ALA A 364 14.28 -20.05 -5.99
N GLY A 365 14.35 -20.03 -7.32
CA GLY A 365 13.93 -21.15 -8.17
C GLY A 365 14.77 -22.41 -7.98
N PHE A 366 16.10 -22.25 -7.87
CA PHE A 366 17.02 -23.35 -7.59
C PHE A 366 16.75 -23.97 -6.21
N LEU A 367 16.62 -23.14 -5.17
CA LEU A 367 16.34 -23.60 -3.81
C LEU A 367 14.99 -24.30 -3.72
N LEU A 368 13.96 -23.78 -4.40
CA LEU A 368 12.65 -24.41 -4.45
C LEU A 368 12.70 -25.77 -5.16
N SER A 369 13.53 -25.92 -6.20
CA SER A 369 13.67 -27.22 -6.88
C SER A 369 14.35 -28.31 -6.06
N LYS A 370 15.08 -27.92 -5.01
CA LYS A 370 15.72 -28.83 -4.06
C LYS A 370 14.85 -29.14 -2.84
N ARG A 371 13.71 -28.47 -2.69
CA ARG A 371 12.82 -28.66 -1.55
C ARG A 371 11.78 -29.72 -1.89
N ASP A 372 11.74 -30.78 -1.10
CA ASP A 372 10.63 -31.73 -1.15
C ASP A 372 9.36 -31.03 -0.69
N LEU A 373 8.33 -31.05 -1.53
CA LEU A 373 7.02 -30.46 -1.24
C LEU A 373 6.13 -31.44 -0.45
N ALA A 374 6.74 -32.34 0.33
CA ALA A 374 6.05 -33.41 1.05
C ALA A 374 6.10 -33.20 2.57
N ALA A 375 4.90 -33.04 3.15
CA ALA A 375 4.49 -33.09 4.57
C ALA A 375 4.99 -31.99 5.53
#